data_AF-A0A9E5R4H5-F1
#
_entry.id   AF-A0A9E5R4H5-F1
#
_cell.length_a   1.000
_cell.length_b   1.000
_cell.length_c   1.000
_cell.angle_alpha   90.00
_cell.angle_beta   90.00
_cell.angle_gamma   90.00
#
_symmetry.space_group_name_H-M   'P 1'
#
loop_
_entity.id
_entity.type
_entity.pdbx_description
1 polymer ?
#
loop_
_entity_poly.entity_id
_entity_poly.type
_entity_poly.pdbx_seq_one_letter_code
_entity_poly.pdbx_strand_id
1 'polypeptide(L)'
;MRALNSNILIVSVFQLKLSQALSHDTHREVLTALQDSGVPVLELQGRYNGVNELSILVDGFEHRATVERIAKTFNQECYLESHNDRATFLVYPDGRRESIGTLVGVSKHEAETVGSYSYNPLVDQYFVTR
;
A
#
# COMPACT_ATOMS: atom_id res chain seq x y z
N MET A 1 -21.03 2.77 7.02
CA MET A 1 -19.60 2.70 6.67
C MET A 1 -18.84 2.26 7.91
N ARG A 2 -18.09 1.15 7.88
CA ARG A 2 -17.06 0.94 8.92
C ARG A 2 -15.95 1.93 8.61
N ALA A 3 -15.78 2.93 9.47
CA ALA A 3 -14.58 3.75 9.42
C ALA A 3 -13.37 2.82 9.57
N LEU A 4 -12.31 3.07 8.80
CA LEU A 4 -10.98 2.50 9.02
C LEU A 4 -10.51 3.03 10.39
N ASN A 5 -10.91 2.36 11.47
CA ASN A 5 -10.55 2.67 12.86
C ASN A 5 -9.30 1.88 13.30
N SER A 6 -8.62 1.27 12.34
CA SER A 6 -7.44 0.44 12.52
C SER A 6 -6.28 1.07 11.76
N ASN A 7 -5.07 0.92 12.30
CA ASN A 7 -3.88 1.33 11.58
C ASN A 7 -3.69 0.39 10.38
N ILE A 8 -3.48 0.95 9.20
CA ILE A 8 -3.35 0.17 7.96
C ILE A 8 -1.95 0.30 7.40
N LEU A 9 -1.52 -0.77 6.73
CA LEU A 9 -0.28 -0.85 5.98
C LEU A 9 -0.66 -1.12 4.52
N ILE A 10 -0.16 -0.30 3.59
CA ILE A 10 -0.29 -0.54 2.15
C ILE A 10 1.10 -0.83 1.61
N VAL A 11 1.28 -2.05 1.12
CA VAL A 11 2.51 -2.50 0.47
C VAL A 11 2.33 -2.34 -1.03
N SER A 12 2.96 -1.33 -1.62
CA SER A 12 3.12 -1.32 -3.08
C SER A 12 4.20 -2.35 -3.45
N VAL A 13 3.96 -3.07 -4.55
CA VAL A 13 4.92 -4.02 -5.11
C VAL A 13 5.60 -3.45 -6.36
N PHE A 14 5.22 -2.25 -6.78
CA PHE A 14 5.75 -1.61 -7.97
C PHE A 14 7.17 -1.09 -7.75
N GLN A 15 8.05 -1.41 -8.69
CA GLN A 15 9.41 -0.90 -8.75
C GLN A 15 9.64 -0.31 -10.14
N LEU A 16 10.04 0.97 -10.21
CA LEU A 16 10.26 1.70 -11.47
C LEU A 16 11.24 1.02 -12.43
N LYS A 17 12.11 0.15 -11.91
CA LYS A 17 13.13 -0.58 -12.69
C LYS A 17 12.65 -1.93 -13.25
N LEU A 18 11.48 -2.42 -12.82
CA LEU A 18 10.95 -3.71 -13.26
C LEU A 18 10.03 -3.54 -14.48
N SER A 19 10.05 -4.53 -15.37
CA SER A 19 9.03 -4.65 -16.40
C SER A 19 7.67 -4.97 -15.76
N GLN A 20 6.57 -4.67 -16.46
CA GLN A 20 5.23 -4.94 -15.95
C GLN A 20 5.03 -6.42 -15.57
N ALA A 21 5.55 -7.35 -16.38
CA ALA A 21 5.48 -8.78 -16.10
C ALA A 21 6.20 -9.15 -14.80
N LEU A 22 7.42 -8.62 -14.58
CA LEU A 22 8.17 -8.85 -13.35
C LEU A 22 7.47 -8.24 -12.14
N SER A 23 6.88 -7.04 -12.27
CA SER A 23 6.09 -6.44 -11.18
C SER A 23 4.88 -7.31 -10.79
N HIS A 24 4.23 -7.96 -11.75
CA HIS A 24 3.13 -8.90 -11.48
C HIS A 24 3.60 -10.17 -10.77
N ASP A 25 4.75 -10.72 -11.16
CA ASP A 25 5.30 -11.92 -10.52
C ASP A 25 5.77 -11.60 -9.09
N THR A 26 6.48 -10.48 -8.89
CA THR A 26 6.86 -10.01 -7.55
C THR A 26 5.62 -9.74 -6.69
N HIS A 27 4.53 -9.21 -7.26
CA HIS A 27 3.28 -9.02 -6.51
C HIS A 27 2.73 -10.34 -5.98
N ARG A 28 2.71 -11.40 -6.79
CA ARG A 28 2.26 -12.72 -6.35
C ARG A 28 3.17 -13.30 -5.26
N GLU A 29 4.48 -13.12 -5.37
CA GLU A 29 5.43 -13.60 -4.37
C GLU A 29 5.26 -12.86 -3.03
N VAL A 30 5.10 -11.54 -3.05
CA VAL A 30 4.84 -10.73 -1.84
C VAL A 30 3.50 -11.13 -1.22
N LEU A 31 2.45 -11.28 -2.03
CA LEU A 31 1.13 -11.71 -1.56
C LEU A 31 1.19 -13.08 -0.89
N THR A 32 1.84 -14.04 -1.54
CA THR A 32 2.02 -15.40 -1.00
C THR A 32 2.81 -15.37 0.31
N ALA A 33 3.91 -14.61 0.38
CA ALA A 33 4.72 -14.50 1.58
C ALA A 33 3.95 -13.89 2.78
N LEU A 34 3.06 -12.94 2.53
CA LEU A 34 2.18 -12.37 3.56
C LEU A 34 1.14 -13.41 4.03
N GLN A 35 0.50 -14.10 3.09
CA GLN A 35 -0.49 -15.14 3.39
C GLN A 35 0.10 -16.32 4.16
N ASP A 36 1.27 -16.80 3.76
CA ASP A 36 2.00 -17.88 4.44
C ASP A 36 2.45 -17.47 5.86
N SER A 37 2.63 -16.17 6.09
CA SER A 37 2.92 -15.60 7.41
C SER A 37 1.66 -15.40 8.27
N GLY A 38 0.47 -15.82 7.78
CA GLY A 38 -0.80 -15.68 8.48
C GLY A 38 -1.33 -14.25 8.54
N VAL A 39 -0.82 -13.35 7.68
CA VAL A 39 -1.26 -11.94 7.64
C VAL A 39 -2.52 -11.83 6.79
N PRO A 40 -3.63 -11.30 7.33
CA PRO A 40 -4.81 -10.99 6.52
C PRO A 40 -4.47 -9.88 5.51
N VAL A 41 -4.73 -10.17 4.23
CA VAL A 41 -4.39 -9.28 3.12
C VAL A 41 -5.60 -9.03 2.23
N LEU A 42 -5.63 -7.86 1.61
CA LEU A 42 -6.53 -7.53 0.52
C LEU A 42 -5.73 -6.92 -0.63
N GLU A 43 -5.92 -7.45 -1.83
CA GLU A 43 -5.34 -6.87 -3.04
C GLU A 43 -6.06 -5.56 -3.39
N LEU A 44 -5.27 -4.51 -3.61
CA LEU A 44 -5.71 -3.21 -4.07
C LEU A 44 -5.15 -2.94 -5.47
N GLN A 45 -5.83 -2.07 -6.19
CA GLN A 45 -5.29 -1.48 -7.42
C GLN A 45 -4.85 -0.07 -7.10
N GLY A 46 -3.62 0.27 -7.44
CA GLY A 46 -3.06 1.58 -7.19
C GLY A 46 -2.68 2.30 -8.46
N ARG A 47 -2.37 3.56 -8.28
CA ARG A 47 -1.57 4.33 -9.21
C ARG A 47 -0.53 5.09 -8.39
N TYR A 48 0.71 5.10 -8.86
CA TYR A 48 1.77 5.90 -8.27
C TYR A 48 2.53 6.62 -9.38
N ASN A 49 2.64 7.95 -9.27
CA ASN A 49 3.27 8.80 -10.29
C ASN A 49 2.75 8.55 -11.72
N GLY A 50 1.42 8.35 -11.85
CA GLY A 50 0.76 8.11 -13.14
C GLY A 50 0.84 6.66 -13.65
N VAL A 51 1.60 5.78 -13.00
CA VAL A 51 1.75 4.37 -13.40
C VAL A 51 0.82 3.50 -12.57
N ASN A 52 0.05 2.64 -13.24
CA ASN A 52 -0.82 1.69 -12.55
C ASN A 52 0.02 0.63 -11.85
N GLU A 53 -0.33 0.34 -10.61
CA GLU A 53 0.37 -0.63 -9.77
C GLU A 53 -0.62 -1.56 -9.06
N LEU A 54 -0.13 -2.70 -8.61
CA LEU A 54 -0.82 -3.52 -7.64
C LEU A 54 -0.27 -3.20 -6.25
N SER A 55 -1.16 -3.18 -5.28
CA SER A 55 -0.80 -2.96 -3.89
C SER A 55 -1.52 -3.98 -3.01
N ILE A 56 -1.03 -4.16 -1.80
CA ILE A 56 -1.60 -5.10 -0.84
C ILE A 56 -1.90 -4.32 0.44
N LEU A 57 -3.17 -4.28 0.81
CA LEU A 57 -3.62 -3.78 2.11
C LEU A 57 -3.41 -4.87 3.15
N VAL A 58 -2.72 -4.51 4.22
CA VAL A 58 -2.64 -5.26 5.48
C VAL A 58 -3.29 -4.38 6.54
N ASP A 59 -4.32 -4.91 7.20
CA ASP A 59 -4.94 -4.24 8.33
C ASP A 59 -4.21 -4.64 9.61
N GLY A 60 -3.86 -3.67 10.46
CA GLY A 60 -3.21 -3.91 11.74
C GLY A 60 -1.69 -3.71 11.77
N PHE A 61 -1.22 -2.94 12.75
CA PHE A 61 0.22 -2.70 12.98
C PHE A 61 0.93 -3.86 13.70
N GLU A 62 0.18 -4.82 14.26
CA GLU A 62 0.72 -6.07 14.77
C GLU A 62 1.49 -6.85 13.69
N HIS A 63 1.18 -6.62 12.40
CA HIS A 63 1.85 -7.24 11.26
C HIS A 63 3.03 -6.41 10.72
N ARG A 64 3.33 -5.24 11.30
CA ARG A 64 4.37 -4.32 10.84
C ARG A 64 5.73 -4.99 10.68
N ALA A 65 6.17 -5.78 11.66
CA ALA A 65 7.46 -6.46 11.58
C ALA A 65 7.54 -7.46 10.41
N THR A 66 6.43 -8.14 10.11
CA THR A 66 6.32 -9.04 8.95
C THR A 66 6.35 -8.26 7.65
N VAL A 67 5.60 -7.15 7.56
CA VAL A 67 5.60 -6.25 6.40
C VAL A 67 6.99 -5.67 6.14
N GLU A 68 7.68 -5.17 7.18
CA GLU A 68 9.06 -4.66 7.06
C GLU A 68 10.04 -5.72 6.56
N ARG A 69 9.94 -6.94 7.08
CA ARG A 69 10.78 -8.06 6.63
C ARG A 69 10.54 -8.39 5.16
N ILE A 70 9.27 -8.49 4.75
CA ILE A 70 8.90 -8.80 3.36
C ILE A 70 9.32 -7.67 2.42
N ALA A 71 9.04 -6.41 2.77
CA ALA A 71 9.48 -5.25 2.00
C ALA A 71 10.99 -5.27 1.75
N LYS A 72 11.79 -5.61 2.78
CA LYS A 72 13.25 -5.81 2.65
C LYS A 72 13.61 -6.99 1.75
N THR A 73 12.99 -8.16 1.95
CA THR A 73 13.26 -9.37 1.14
C THR A 73 13.03 -9.12 -0.35
N PHE A 74 12.00 -8.36 -0.71
CA PHE A 74 11.64 -8.07 -2.09
C PHE A 74 12.20 -6.74 -2.61
N ASN A 75 13.12 -6.09 -1.88
CA ASN A 75 13.73 -4.82 -2.25
C ASN A 75 12.70 -3.71 -2.59
N GLN A 76 11.58 -3.67 -1.86
CA GLN A 76 10.60 -2.60 -2.00
C GLN A 76 11.21 -1.27 -1.55
N GLU A 77 10.94 -0.20 -2.30
CA GLU A 77 11.50 1.12 -1.99
C GLU A 77 10.93 1.66 -0.68
N CYS A 78 9.62 1.52 -0.47
CA CYS A 78 8.93 1.85 0.76
C CYS A 78 7.58 1.13 0.83
N TYR A 79 6.93 1.22 1.99
CA TYR A 79 5.51 0.91 2.16
C TYR A 79 4.81 2.08 2.85
N LEU A 80 3.49 2.17 2.72
CA LEU A 80 2.68 3.23 3.30
C LEU A 80 2.08 2.76 4.62
N GLU A 81 2.28 3.55 5.68
CA GLU A 81 1.63 3.41 6.98
C GLU A 81 0.56 4.50 7.12
N SER A 82 -0.70 4.15 7.41
CA SER A 82 -1.70 5.12 7.82
C SER A 82 -2.22 4.78 9.21
N HIS A 83 -2.13 5.75 10.11
CA HIS A 83 -2.50 5.61 11.53
C HIS A 83 -4.01 5.85 11.71
N ASN A 84 -4.52 5.58 12.92
CA ASN A 84 -5.94 5.79 13.25
C ASN A 84 -6.42 7.24 13.11
N ASP A 85 -5.53 8.20 13.31
CA ASP A 85 -5.76 9.64 13.06
C ASP A 85 -5.63 10.01 11.57
N ARG A 86 -5.40 8.99 10.72
CA ARG A 86 -5.14 9.07 9.28
C ARG A 86 -3.81 9.71 8.93
N ALA A 87 -2.92 9.97 9.89
CA ALA A 87 -1.57 10.41 9.58
C ALA A 87 -0.85 9.33 8.79
N THR A 88 -0.34 9.70 7.61
CA THR A 88 0.21 8.77 6.63
C THR A 88 1.69 9.02 6.41
N PHE A 89 2.45 7.92 6.34
CA PHE A 89 3.89 7.94 6.19
C PHE A 89 4.34 6.96 5.12
N LEU A 90 5.33 7.34 4.32
CA LEU A 90 6.18 6.39 3.62
C LEU A 90 7.24 5.89 4.58
N VAL A 91 7.40 4.57 4.67
CA VAL A 91 8.40 3.91 5.51
C VAL A 91 9.38 3.16 4.64
N TYR A 92 10.64 3.55 4.74
CA TYR A 92 11.73 3.03 3.93
C TYR A 92 12.48 1.91 4.67
N PRO A 93 13.09 0.94 3.95
CA PRO A 93 13.84 -0.16 4.54
C PRO A 93 14.99 0.24 5.48
N ASP A 94 15.56 1.44 5.28
CA ASP A 94 16.63 2.02 6.10
C ASP A 94 16.13 2.61 7.43
N GLY A 95 14.81 2.57 7.68
CA GLY A 95 14.16 3.12 8.86
C GLY A 95 13.73 4.58 8.72
N ARG A 96 14.01 5.24 7.59
CA ARG A 96 13.50 6.58 7.30
C ARG A 96 11.98 6.55 7.20
N ARG A 97 11.33 7.57 7.75
CA ARG A 97 9.88 7.80 7.66
C ARG A 97 9.62 9.19 7.13
N GLU A 98 8.74 9.31 6.15
CA GLU A 98 8.38 10.56 5.52
C GLU A 98 6.87 10.77 5.62
N SER A 99 6.44 11.85 6.28
CA SER A 99 5.02 12.17 6.35
C SER A 99 4.55 12.68 5.00
N ILE A 100 3.47 12.08 4.48
CA ILE A 100 2.88 12.43 3.19
C ILE A 100 1.45 12.99 3.33
N GLY A 101 1.09 13.41 4.55
CA GLY A 101 -0.20 14.00 4.87
C GLY A 101 -1.17 12.99 5.48
N THR A 102 -2.45 13.10 5.12
CA THR A 102 -3.55 12.34 5.68
C THR A 102 -4.26 11.50 4.63
N LEU A 103 -4.57 10.24 4.95
CA LEU A 103 -5.31 9.37 4.03
C LEU A 103 -6.80 9.76 4.01
N VAL A 104 -7.31 10.13 2.85
CA VAL A 104 -8.71 10.53 2.67
C VAL A 104 -9.38 9.72 1.56
N GLY A 105 -10.64 9.35 1.79
CA GLY A 105 -11.49 8.74 0.77
C GLY A 105 -12.03 9.81 -0.17
N VAL A 106 -11.90 9.58 -1.47
CA VAL A 106 -12.28 10.53 -2.53
C VAL A 106 -13.04 9.84 -3.66
N SER A 107 -13.63 10.62 -4.56
CA SER A 107 -14.27 10.07 -5.76
C SER A 107 -13.21 9.59 -6.77
N LYS A 108 -13.61 8.69 -7.69
CA LYS A 108 -12.76 8.27 -8.81
C LYS A 108 -12.21 9.46 -9.61
N HIS A 109 -13.10 10.40 -9.96
CA HIS A 109 -12.72 11.58 -10.74
C HIS A 109 -11.60 12.35 -10.06
N GLU A 110 -11.74 12.56 -8.75
CA GLU A 110 -10.74 13.28 -7.97
C GLU A 110 -9.42 12.50 -7.87
N ALA A 111 -9.47 11.19 -7.58
CA ALA A 111 -8.28 10.34 -7.51
C ALA A 111 -7.48 10.35 -8.83
N GLU A 112 -8.16 10.38 -9.98
CA GLU A 112 -7.51 10.43 -11.29
C GLU A 112 -6.78 11.76 -11.56
N THR A 113 -7.08 12.84 -10.81
CA THR A 113 -6.39 14.14 -10.94
C THR A 113 -5.07 14.23 -10.18
N VAL A 114 -4.91 13.45 -9.10
CA VAL A 114 -3.76 13.59 -8.17
C VAL A 114 -2.56 12.73 -8.56
N GLY A 115 -2.68 11.91 -9.60
CA GLY A 115 -1.57 11.10 -10.14
C GLY A 115 -1.17 9.90 -9.27
N SER A 116 -1.56 9.86 -8.00
CA SER A 116 -1.32 8.77 -7.07
C SER A 116 -2.56 8.46 -6.22
N TYR A 117 -2.98 7.20 -6.15
CA TYR A 117 -4.13 6.74 -5.35
C TYR A 117 -4.07 5.23 -5.07
N SER A 118 -4.84 4.78 -4.10
CA SER A 118 -5.17 3.35 -3.89
C SER A 118 -6.67 3.14 -4.00
N TYR A 119 -7.10 2.11 -4.73
CA TYR A 119 -8.50 1.74 -4.93
C TYR A 119 -8.81 0.42 -4.23
N ASN A 120 -9.83 0.44 -3.39
CA ASN A 120 -10.36 -0.74 -2.72
C ASN A 120 -11.64 -1.22 -3.43
N PRO A 121 -11.59 -2.35 -4.14
CA PRO A 121 -12.73 -2.86 -4.91
C PRO A 121 -13.86 -3.41 -4.05
N LEU A 122 -13.62 -3.77 -2.78
CA LEU A 122 -14.66 -4.33 -1.91
C LEU A 122 -15.68 -3.28 -1.45
N VAL A 123 -15.25 -2.02 -1.38
CA VAL A 123 -16.07 -0.91 -0.90
C VAL A 123 -16.21 0.21 -1.94
N ASP A 124 -15.74 -0.04 -3.16
CA ASP A 124 -15.74 0.91 -4.29
C ASP A 124 -15.23 2.32 -3.87
N GLN A 125 -14.07 2.35 -3.21
CA GLN A 125 -13.52 3.57 -2.61
C GLN A 125 -12.09 3.83 -3.07
N TYR A 126 -11.83 5.06 -3.49
CA TYR A 126 -10.50 5.57 -3.79
C TYR A 126 -9.93 6.31 -2.58
N PHE A 127 -8.63 6.17 -2.35
CA PHE A 127 -7.89 6.81 -1.29
C PHE A 127 -6.70 7.58 -1.85
N VAL A 128 -6.49 8.79 -1.34
CA VAL A 128 -5.35 9.66 -1.67
C VAL A 128 -4.78 10.26 -0.39
N THR A 129 -3.56 10.79 -0.47
CA THR A 129 -2.92 11.50 0.64
C THR A 129 -2.97 13.01 0.42
N ARG A 130 -3.36 13.77 1.45
CA ARG A 130 -3.48 15.25 1.43
C ARG A 130 -2.84 15.92 2.63
#